data_AF-A0A560DKB5-F1
#
_entry.id   AF-A0A560DKB5-F1
#
_cell.length_a   1.000
_cell.length_b   1.000
_cell.length_c   1.000
_cell.angle_alpha   90.00
_cell.angle_beta   90.00
_cell.angle_gamma   90.00
#
_symmetry.space_group_name_H-M   'P 1'
#
loop_
_entity.id
_entity.type
_entity.pdbx_description
1 polymer ?
#
loop_
_entity_poly.entity_id
_entity_poly.type
_entity_poly.pdbx_seq_one_letter_code
_entity_poly.pdbx_strand_id
1 'polypeptide(L)' 'MKAHLKRWWDGEYAPPQNDPGSSLVFIQGHYEKHWSSKVAHVVADFWMKHWQWCFSALFAVTGLVIAALKL' A
#
# COMPACT_ATOMS: atom_id res chain seq x y z
N MET A 1 -6.85 15.17 11.50
CA MET A 1 -7.10 14.07 10.52
C MET A 1 -5.98 13.87 9.51
N LYS A 2 -5.60 14.87 8.69
CA LYS A 2 -4.58 14.69 7.63
C LYS A 2 -3.22 14.21 8.13
N ALA A 3 -2.77 14.67 9.30
CA ALA A 3 -1.47 14.29 9.88
C ALA A 3 -1.40 12.80 10.30
N HIS A 4 -2.49 12.24 10.83
CA HIS A 4 -2.55 10.82 11.20
C HIS A 4 -2.54 9.92 9.96
N LEU A 5 -3.26 10.31 8.91
CA LEU A 5 -3.28 9.57 7.66
C LEU A 5 -1.91 9.61 6.97
N LYS A 6 -1.24 10.77 6.98
CA LYS A 6 0.11 10.92 6.44
C LYS A 6 1.14 10.08 7.21
N ARG A 7 1.09 10.06 8.55
CA ARG A 7 1.95 9.18 9.36
C ARG A 7 1.68 7.71 9.10
N TRP A 8 0.42 7.32 8.97
CA TRP A 8 0.06 5.95 8.63
C TRP A 8 0.55 5.55 7.24
N TRP A 9 0.46 6.45 6.25
CA TRP A 9 0.90 6.22 4.87
C TRP A 9 2.44 6.18 4.75
N ASP A 10 3.13 7.20 5.25
CA ASP A 10 4.59 7.33 5.14
C ASP A 10 5.34 6.41 6.11
N GLY A 11 4.72 6.03 7.23
CA GLY A 11 5.35 5.33 8.35
C GLY A 11 5.89 6.28 9.41
N GLU A 12 6.21 5.74 10.58
CA GLU A 12 6.87 6.49 11.66
C GLU A 12 8.38 6.31 11.57
N TYR A 13 9.13 7.38 11.81
CA TYR A 13 10.59 7.33 11.79
C TYR A 13 11.09 6.67 13.07
N ALA A 14 11.64 5.47 12.95
CA ALA A 14 12.36 4.79 14.01
C ALA A 14 13.81 5.27 13.99
N PRO A 15 14.28 6.00 15.02
CA PRO A 15 15.67 6.43 15.10
C PRO A 15 16.59 5.19 15.17
N PRO A 16 17.82 5.31 14.64
CA PRO A 16 18.76 4.20 14.69
C PRO A 16 19.04 3.81 16.15
N GLN A 17 18.86 2.53 16.47
CA GLN A 17 19.27 1.98 17.77
C GLN A 17 20.79 1.83 17.75
N ASN A 18 21.49 2.73 18.46
CA ASN A 18 22.92 2.64 18.66
C ASN A 18 23.17 2.12 20.08
N ASP A 19 23.79 0.94 20.17
CA ASP A 19 24.22 0.37 21.44
C ASP A 19 25.44 1.15 21.96
N PRO A 20 25.44 1.69 23.19
CA PRO A 20 26.56 2.46 23.72
C PRO A 20 27.88 1.67 23.83
N GLY A 21 27.86 0.34 23.73
CA GLY A 21 29.06 -0.51 23.68
C GLY A 21 29.58 -0.84 22.27
N SER A 22 28.88 -0.42 21.21
CA SER A 22 29.22 -0.76 19.82
C SER A 22 30.08 0.32 19.17
N SER A 23 31.15 -0.10 18.45
CA SER A 23 31.97 0.79 17.63
C SER A 23 31.27 1.23 16.33
N LEU A 24 30.10 0.67 16.02
CA LEU A 24 29.30 0.98 14.84
C LEU A 24 28.15 1.90 15.22
N VAL A 25 28.17 3.12 14.67
CA VAL A 25 27.11 4.11 14.80
C VAL A 25 26.29 4.13 13.51
N PHE A 26 25.04 3.72 13.59
CA PHE A 26 24.07 3.89 12.52
C PHE A 26 23.55 5.33 12.56
N ILE A 27 23.79 6.07 11.48
CA ILE A 27 23.37 7.47 11.33
C ILE A 27 21.96 7.54 10.72
N GLN A 28 21.53 6.50 10.01
CA GLN A 28 20.26 6.46 9.30
C GLN A 28 19.24 5.57 10.05
N GLY A 29 18.13 6.17 10.48
CA GLY A 29 16.96 5.44 10.95
C GLY A 29 16.12 4.87 9.80
N HIS A 30 15.13 4.05 10.11
CA HIS A 30 14.23 3.48 9.12
C HIS A 30 12.80 3.94 9.39
N TYR A 31 11.99 4.01 8.35
CA TYR A 31 10.56 4.28 8.49
C TYR A 31 9.82 2.96 8.66
N GLU A 32 9.24 2.74 9.83
CA GLU A 32 8.36 1.59 10.07
C GLU A 32 6.95 1.92 9.61
N LYS A 33 6.53 1.25 8.53
CA LYS A 33 5.15 1.30 8.04
C LYS A 33 4.33 0.17 8.66
N HIS A 34 3.13 0.50 9.12
CA HIS A 34 2.13 -0.51 9.46
C HIS A 34 1.85 -1.43 8.27
N TRP A 35 1.58 -2.71 8.56
CA TRP A 35 1.28 -3.71 7.54
C TRP A 35 0.10 -3.31 6.65
N SER A 36 -0.92 -2.65 7.22
CA SER A 36 -2.08 -2.16 6.48
C SER A 36 -1.72 -1.08 5.48
N SER A 37 -0.74 -0.23 5.79
CA SER A 37 -0.22 0.77 4.87
C SER A 37 0.58 0.14 3.72
N LYS A 38 1.35 -0.92 3.99
CA LYS A 38 2.03 -1.71 2.94
C LYS A 38 1.03 -2.32 1.96
N VAL A 39 -0.03 -2.94 2.47
CA VAL A 39 -1.11 -3.50 1.62
C VAL A 39 -1.76 -2.40 0.80
N ALA A 40 -2.05 -1.24 1.40
CA ALA A 40 -2.65 -0.13 0.67
C ALA A 40 -1.76 0.39 -0.47
N HIS A 41 -0.44 0.45 -0.28
CA HIS A 41 0.50 0.79 -1.35
C HIS A 41 0.49 -0.26 -2.47
N VAL A 42 0.49 -1.55 -2.14
CA VAL A 42 0.44 -2.63 -3.13
C VAL A 42 -0.85 -2.55 -3.95
N VAL A 43 -1.98 -2.33 -3.28
CA VAL A 43 -3.29 -2.18 -3.96
C VAL A 43 -3.31 -0.91 -4.83
N ALA A 44 -2.78 0.21 -4.32
CA ALA A 44 -2.70 1.45 -5.07
C ALA A 44 -1.80 1.31 -6.31
N ASP A 45 -0.62 0.69 -6.16
CA ASP A 45 0.31 0.43 -7.27
C ASP A 45 -0.30 -0.51 -8.30
N PHE A 46 -0.96 -1.58 -7.83
CA PHE A 46 -1.68 -2.51 -8.70
C PHE A 46 -2.78 -1.78 -9.47
N TRP A 47 -3.58 -0.97 -8.80
CA TRP A 47 -4.64 -0.18 -9.42
C TRP A 47 -4.06 0.80 -10.43
N MET A 48 -3.04 1.60 -10.08
CA MET A 48 -2.42 2.54 -11.02
C MET A 48 -1.82 1.86 -12.26
N LYS A 49 -1.30 0.64 -12.12
CA LYS A 49 -0.76 -0.15 -13.25
C LYS A 49 -1.82 -0.84 -14.09
N HIS A 50 -2.91 -1.30 -13.47
CA HIS A 50 -3.87 -2.21 -14.09
C HIS A 50 -5.32 -1.71 -14.12
N TRP A 51 -5.57 -0.42 -13.81
CA TRP A 51 -6.93 0.14 -13.77
C TRP A 51 -7.73 -0.14 -15.04
N GLN A 52 -7.08 -0.08 -16.22
CA GLN A 52 -7.70 -0.37 -17.51
C GLN A 52 -8.25 -1.81 -17.55
N TRP A 53 -7.46 -2.78 -17.12
CA TRP A 53 -7.84 -4.18 -17.05
C TRP A 53 -8.92 -4.43 -16.01
N CYS A 54 -8.89 -3.72 -14.87
CA CYS A 54 -9.96 -3.77 -13.88
C CYS A 54 -11.31 -3.35 -14.47
N PHE A 55 -11.36 -2.26 -15.25
CA PHE A 55 -12.59 -1.83 -15.92
C PHE A 55 -13.02 -2.79 -17.02
N SER A 56 -12.10 -3.27 -17.86
CA SER A 56 -12.43 -4.26 -18.89
C SER A 56 -12.99 -5.55 -18.30
N ALA A 57 -12.37 -6.06 -17.23
CA ALA A 57 -12.86 -7.23 -16.51
C ALA A 57 -14.24 -6.97 -15.89
N LEU A 58 -14.43 -5.81 -15.27
CA LEU A 58 -15.72 -5.41 -14.70
C LEU A 58 -16.81 -5.39 -15.78
N PHE A 59 -16.58 -4.72 -16.91
CA PHE A 59 -17.56 -4.66 -18.00
C PHE A 59 -17.87 -6.03 -18.58
N ALA A 60 -16.85 -6.86 -18.80
CA ALA A 60 -17.02 -8.22 -19.31
C ALA A 60 -17.87 -9.08 -18.35
N VAL A 61 -17.56 -9.04 -17.05
CA VAL A 61 -18.33 -9.76 -16.02
C VAL A 61 -19.76 -9.23 -15.95
N THR A 62 -19.98 -7.91 -15.96
CA THR A 62 -21.33 -7.36 -15.95
C THR A 62 -22.13 -7.74 -17.19
N GLY A 63 -21.52 -7.73 -18.37
CA GLY A 63 -22.17 -8.15 -19.61
C GLY A 63 -22.55 -9.62 -19.57
N LEU A 64 -21.66 -10.48 -19.06
CA LEU A 64 -21.92 -11.90 -18.89
C LEU A 64 -23.07 -12.16 -17.92
N VAL A 65 -23.08 -11.48 -16.77
CA VAL A 65 -24.17 -11.61 -15.78
C VAL A 65 -25.50 -11.18 -16.36
N ILE A 66 -25.56 -10.06 -17.09
CA ILE A 66 -26.79 -9.61 -17.74
C ILE A 66 -27.26 -10.63 -18.78
N ALA A 67 -26.35 -11.15 -19.60
CA ALA A 67 -26.69 -12.15 -20.60
C ALA A 67 -27.22 -13.44 -19.95
N ALA A 68 -26.57 -13.92 -18.88
CA ALA A 68 -26.98 -15.12 -18.17
C ALA A 68 -28.34 -14.98 -17.46
N LEU A 69 -28.70 -13.77 -17.00
CA LEU A 69 -30.01 -13.50 -16.37
C LEU A 69 -31.13 -13.27 -17.39
N LYS A 70 -30.79 -12.95 -18.65
CA LYS A 70 -31.76 -12.73 -19.74
C LYS A 70 -31.98 -13.96 -20.63
N LEU A 71 -31.20 -15.02 -20.42
CA LEU A 71 -31.37 -16.34 -21.04
C LEU A 71 -32.26 -17.21 -20.17
#